data_AF-A0A3P9D1F1-F1
#
_entry.id   AF-A0A3P9D1F1-F1
#
_cell.length_a   1.000
_cell.length_b   1.000
_cell.length_c   1.000
_cell.angle_alpha   90.00
_cell.angle_beta   90.00
_cell.angle_gamma   90.00
#
_symmetry.space_group_name_H-M   'P 1'
#
loop_
_entity.id
_entity.type
_entity.pdbx_description
1 polymer ?
#
loop_
_entity_poly.entity_id
_entity_poly.type
_entity_poly.pdbx_seq_one_letter_code
_entity_poly.pdbx_strand_id
1 'polypeptide(L)'
;LLICPSAGGDDCRDEGRDQGSDGQSIGNCPFSQRLFMILWLKGVIFNVTTVDLKRKPADLHNLAPGTNPPFVTFNGEVKVDVNKIEEFLEEKLTPPRYPRLAPKHPEANTAGIDIFAKFSAYIKNSRKDTTDGKKGHS
;
A
#
# COMPACT_ATOMS: atom_id res chain seq x y z
N LEU A 1 -3.21 -15.28 2.79
CA LEU A 1 -4.35 -14.39 2.49
C LEU A 1 -3.88 -12.96 2.62
N LEU A 2 -4.03 -12.15 1.59
CA LEU A 2 -3.70 -10.72 1.60
C LEU A 2 -4.97 -9.92 1.87
N ILE A 3 -4.93 -9.05 2.88
CA ILE A 3 -6.02 -8.14 3.20
C ILE A 3 -5.67 -6.73 2.70
N CYS A 4 -6.54 -6.15 1.88
CA CYS A 4 -6.36 -4.82 1.28
C CYS A 4 -7.50 -3.88 1.68
N PRO A 5 -7.29 -2.55 1.78
CA PRO A 5 -8.40 -1.63 1.96
C PRO A 5 -9.28 -1.59 0.71
N SER A 6 -10.59 -1.51 0.90
CA SER A 6 -11.53 -1.23 -0.18
C SER A 6 -11.48 0.26 -0.55
N ALA A 7 -11.75 0.57 -1.82
CA ALA A 7 -11.78 1.92 -2.39
C ALA A 7 -12.87 2.87 -1.81
N GLY A 8 -13.61 2.47 -0.77
CA GLY A 8 -14.60 3.31 -0.07
C GLY A 8 -14.25 3.72 1.37
N GLY A 9 -13.07 3.35 1.88
CA GLY A 9 -12.67 3.60 3.27
C GLY A 9 -11.43 4.48 3.38
N ASP A 10 -11.61 5.76 3.66
CA ASP A 10 -10.56 6.69 4.08
C ASP A 10 -9.73 6.11 5.24
N ASP A 11 -8.46 5.79 5.00
CA ASP A 11 -7.31 6.34 5.75
C ASP A 11 -6.00 5.76 5.19
N CYS A 12 -5.43 6.44 4.21
CA CYS A 12 -4.01 6.34 3.87
C CYS A 12 -3.48 7.76 3.66
N ARG A 13 -3.50 8.61 4.69
CA ARG A 13 -2.78 9.90 4.78
C ARG A 13 -2.43 10.58 3.45
N ASP A 14 -3.41 10.83 2.59
CA ASP A 14 -3.36 11.91 1.62
C ASP A 14 -4.72 12.17 1.01
N GLU A 15 -5.20 13.41 1.10
CA GLU A 15 -6.41 13.85 0.43
C GLU A 15 -6.18 13.86 -1.09
N GLY A 16 -6.89 13.01 -1.82
CA GLY A 16 -6.67 12.90 -3.26
C GLY A 16 -7.63 11.98 -4.01
N ARG A 17 -8.92 12.34 -4.02
CA ARG A 17 -9.94 11.95 -5.01
C ARG A 17 -10.19 10.44 -5.20
N ASP A 18 -11.27 9.97 -4.58
CA ASP A 18 -11.83 8.63 -4.74
C ASP A 18 -12.20 8.33 -6.20
N GLN A 19 -11.65 7.24 -6.75
CA GLN A 19 -12.25 6.48 -7.85
C GLN A 19 -12.34 5.02 -7.43
N GLY A 20 -13.46 4.65 -6.82
CA GLY A 20 -13.84 3.28 -6.49
C GLY A 20 -14.99 3.21 -5.49
N SER A 21 -16.14 3.78 -5.85
CA SER A 21 -17.29 3.94 -4.94
C SER A 21 -18.14 2.66 -4.73
N ASP A 22 -17.55 1.47 -4.74
CA ASP A 22 -18.31 0.19 -4.68
C ASP A 22 -18.07 -0.63 -3.41
N GLY A 23 -17.12 -0.25 -2.53
CA GLY A 23 -16.88 -0.99 -1.28
C GLY A 23 -16.32 -2.41 -1.49
N GLN A 24 -15.97 -2.77 -2.73
CA GLN A 24 -15.51 -4.11 -3.14
C GLN A 24 -14.21 -4.05 -3.92
N SER A 25 -14.02 -3.00 -4.73
CA SER A 25 -12.79 -2.78 -5.49
C SER A 25 -11.59 -2.50 -4.58
N ILE A 26 -10.40 -2.89 -5.07
CA ILE A 26 -9.12 -2.64 -4.41
C ILE A 26 -8.87 -1.13 -4.40
N GLY A 27 -8.70 -0.54 -3.22
CA GLY A 27 -8.38 0.88 -3.06
C GLY A 27 -7.01 1.23 -3.62
N ASN A 28 -6.80 2.52 -3.93
CA ASN A 28 -5.51 3.06 -4.38
C ASN A 28 -4.49 3.10 -3.23
N CYS A 29 -3.94 1.94 -2.88
CA CYS A 29 -2.97 1.77 -1.81
C CYS A 29 -1.65 1.21 -2.37
N PRO A 30 -0.57 2.02 -2.45
CA PRO A 30 0.70 1.58 -3.02
C PRO A 30 1.33 0.41 -2.25
N PHE A 31 1.07 0.33 -0.93
CA PHE A 31 1.52 -0.78 -0.10
C PHE A 31 0.80 -2.09 -0.41
N SER A 32 -0.52 -2.04 -0.65
CA SER A 32 -1.31 -3.20 -1.05
C SER A 32 -0.86 -3.71 -2.41
N GLN A 33 -0.64 -2.79 -3.35
CA GLN A 33 -0.10 -3.12 -4.67
C GLN A 33 1.28 -3.77 -4.59
N ARG A 34 2.18 -3.25 -3.73
CA ARG A 34 3.51 -3.84 -3.52
C ARG A 34 3.43 -5.29 -3.05
N LEU A 35 2.62 -5.58 -2.02
CA LEU A 35 2.46 -6.95 -1.50
C LEU A 35 1.80 -7.89 -2.52
N PHE A 36 0.82 -7.39 -3.26
CA PHE A 36 0.20 -8.13 -4.35
C PHE A 36 1.22 -8.52 -5.43
N MET A 37 2.06 -7.58 -5.85
CA MET A 37 3.12 -7.82 -6.82
C MET A 37 4.13 -8.87 -6.33
N ILE A 38 4.53 -8.81 -5.05
CA ILE A 38 5.45 -9.80 -4.46
C ILE A 38 4.84 -11.20 -4.50
N LEU A 39 3.61 -11.36 -4.02
CA LEU A 39 2.92 -12.67 -4.00
C LEU A 39 2.69 -13.22 -5.42
N TRP A 40 2.38 -12.34 -6.37
CA TRP A 40 2.24 -12.67 -7.79
C TRP A 40 3.55 -13.16 -8.40
N LEU A 41 4.64 -12.41 -8.21
CA LEU A 41 5.98 -12.76 -8.74
C LEU A 41 6.55 -14.01 -8.09
N LYS A 42 6.19 -14.31 -6.84
CA LYS A 42 6.52 -15.58 -6.19
C LYS A 42 5.79 -16.78 -6.80
N GLY A 43 4.68 -16.56 -7.53
CA GLY A 43 3.88 -17.65 -8.10
C GLY A 43 3.15 -18.50 -7.06
N VAL A 44 2.86 -17.92 -5.89
CA VAL A 44 2.09 -18.60 -4.83
C VAL A 44 0.60 -18.48 -5.14
N ILE A 45 -0.19 -19.47 -4.75
CA ILE A 45 -1.65 -19.35 -4.74
C ILE A 45 -2.05 -18.58 -3.48
N PHE A 46 -2.65 -17.40 -3.66
CA PHE A 46 -3.12 -16.57 -2.56
C PHE A 46 -4.49 -15.98 -2.87
N ASN A 47 -5.24 -15.69 -1.82
CA ASN A 47 -6.49 -14.96 -1.90
C ASN A 47 -6.24 -13.50 -1.52
N VAL A 48 -6.98 -12.60 -2.17
CA VAL A 48 -7.07 -11.18 -1.82
C VAL A 48 -8.46 -10.94 -1.26
N THR A 49 -8.54 -10.32 -0.08
CA THR A 49 -9.81 -9.87 0.50
C THR A 49 -9.72 -8.36 0.71
N THR A 50 -10.65 -7.64 0.10
CA THR A 50 -10.82 -6.21 0.33
C THR A 50 -11.68 -6.00 1.59
N VAL A 51 -11.32 -5.02 2.41
CA VAL A 51 -12.05 -4.69 3.64
C VAL A 51 -12.47 -3.24 3.65
N ASP A 52 -13.75 -3.02 3.96
CA ASP A 52 -14.27 -1.68 4.21
C ASP A 52 -13.95 -1.28 5.66
N LEU A 53 -13.14 -0.22 5.81
CA LEU A 53 -12.75 0.32 7.12
C LEU A 53 -13.91 0.99 7.86
N LYS A 54 -14.96 1.43 7.14
CA LYS A 54 -16.17 2.03 7.73
C LYS A 54 -17.11 0.96 8.28
N ARG A 55 -17.08 -0.24 7.70
CA ARG A 55 -17.89 -1.40 8.10
C ARG A 55 -16.99 -2.57 8.48
N LYS A 56 -16.26 -2.44 9.59
CA LYS A 56 -15.35 -3.49 10.10
C LYS A 56 -16.11 -4.81 10.28
N PRO A 57 -15.85 -5.84 9.45
CA PRO A 57 -16.49 -7.14 9.62
C PRO A 57 -16.04 -7.76 10.95
N ALA A 58 -16.94 -8.46 11.64
CA ALA A 58 -16.63 -9.11 12.93
C ALA A 58 -15.44 -10.09 12.79
N ASP A 59 -15.36 -10.79 11.66
CA ASP A 59 -14.28 -11.73 11.36
C ASP A 59 -12.90 -11.05 11.27
N LEU A 60 -12.86 -9.81 10.77
CA LEU A 60 -11.62 -9.03 10.70
C LEU A 60 -11.15 -8.60 12.09
N HIS A 61 -12.10 -8.21 12.95
CA HIS A 61 -11.80 -7.83 14.33
C HIS A 61 -11.22 -9.00 15.14
N ASN A 62 -11.74 -10.22 14.90
CA ASN A 62 -11.22 -11.44 15.54
C ASN A 62 -9.83 -11.83 15.00
N LEU A 63 -9.60 -11.59 13.71
CA LEU A 63 -8.32 -11.92 13.08
C LEU A 63 -7.21 -10.97 13.51
N ALA A 64 -7.45 -9.66 13.47
CA ALA A 64 -6.44 -8.63 13.73
C ALA A 64 -7.07 -7.38 14.37
N PRO A 65 -7.32 -7.38 15.70
CA PRO A 65 -7.97 -6.26 16.37
C PRO A 65 -7.13 -4.99 16.25
N GLY A 66 -7.74 -3.91 15.76
CA GLY A 66 -7.08 -2.60 15.64
C GLY A 66 -5.98 -2.50 14.58
N THR A 67 -5.82 -3.53 13.73
CA THR A 67 -4.82 -3.50 12.65
C THR A 67 -5.39 -2.83 11.41
N ASN A 68 -4.68 -1.82 10.90
CA ASN A 68 -5.02 -1.20 9.62
C ASN A 68 -4.42 -2.03 8.47
N PRO A 69 -5.17 -2.24 7.38
CA PRO A 69 -4.65 -2.85 6.16
C PRO A 69 -3.61 -1.94 5.48
N PRO A 70 -2.70 -2.51 4.66
CA PRO A 70 -2.64 -3.93 4.29
C PRO A 70 -1.91 -4.81 5.32
N PHE A 71 -2.39 -6.05 5.45
CA PHE A 71 -1.71 -7.08 6.23
C PHE A 71 -1.90 -8.45 5.59
N VAL A 72 -1.03 -9.39 5.93
CA VAL A 72 -1.07 -10.77 5.41
C VAL A 72 -1.33 -11.73 6.55
N THR A 73 -2.17 -12.72 6.30
CA THR A 73 -2.24 -13.91 7.15
C THR A 73 -1.64 -15.11 6.47
N PHE A 74 -0.75 -15.79 7.19
CA PHE A 74 -0.03 -16.97 6.73
C PHE A 74 -0.14 -18.05 7.80
N ASN A 75 -0.74 -19.19 7.47
CA ASN A 75 -1.01 -20.29 8.40
C ASN A 75 -1.68 -19.85 9.72
N GLY A 76 -2.57 -18.85 9.66
CA GLY A 76 -3.27 -18.31 10.83
C GLY A 76 -2.51 -17.20 11.57
N GLU A 77 -1.23 -16.98 11.28
CA GLU A 77 -0.46 -15.85 11.85
C GLU A 77 -0.68 -14.57 11.06
N VAL A 78 -0.93 -13.46 11.77
CA VAL A 78 -1.11 -12.13 11.17
C VAL A 78 0.22 -11.38 11.15
N LYS A 79 0.54 -10.78 10.00
CA LYS A 79 1.71 -9.93 9.77
C LYS A 79 1.24 -8.58 9.24
N VAL A 80 1.59 -7.50 9.94
CA VAL A 80 0.97 -6.17 9.75
C VAL A 80 1.90 -5.10 9.18
N ASP A 81 3.20 -5.29 9.26
CA ASP A 81 4.20 -4.35 8.77
C ASP A 81 4.64 -4.78 7.37
N VAL A 82 4.50 -3.90 6.38
CA VAL A 82 4.76 -4.18 4.97
C VAL A 82 6.19 -4.67 4.73
N ASN A 83 7.18 -4.04 5.37
CA ASN A 83 8.58 -4.43 5.21
C ASN A 83 8.83 -5.81 5.86
N LYS A 84 8.27 -6.05 7.05
CA LYS A 84 8.38 -7.36 7.70
C LYS A 84 7.63 -8.46 6.95
N ILE A 85 6.52 -8.14 6.29
CA ILE A 85 5.79 -9.08 5.42
C ILE A 85 6.68 -9.46 4.24
N GLU A 86 7.31 -8.48 3.59
CA GLU A 86 8.24 -8.73 2.47
C GLU A 86 9.41 -9.61 2.90
N GLU A 87 10.08 -9.29 4.00
CA GLU A 87 11.17 -10.10 4.56
C GLU A 87 10.71 -11.54 4.85
N PHE A 88 9.54 -11.67 5.49
CA PHE A 88 8.95 -12.97 5.81
C PHE A 88 8.63 -13.79 4.56
N LEU A 89 8.04 -13.17 3.53
CA LEU A 89 7.73 -13.84 2.27
C LEU A 89 9.00 -14.26 1.53
N GLU A 90 10.05 -13.45 1.56
CA GLU A 90 11.34 -13.79 0.95
C GLU A 90 12.03 -14.96 1.67
N GLU A 91 11.96 -15.01 3.00
CA GLU A 91 12.53 -16.08 3.83
C GLU A 91 11.75 -17.40 3.72
N LYS A 92 10.41 -17.34 3.68
CA LYS A 92 9.56 -18.54 3.63
C LYS A 92 9.39 -19.11 2.23
N LEU A 93 9.35 -18.26 1.20
CA LEU A 93 9.11 -18.66 -0.18
C LEU A 93 10.43 -18.72 -0.93
N THR A 94 11.17 -19.80 -0.73
CA THR A 94 12.53 -19.99 -1.23
C THR A 94 12.63 -21.01 -2.38
N PRO A 95 13.76 -20.99 -3.13
CA PRO A 95 14.06 -22.01 -4.13
C PRO A 95 14.17 -23.42 -3.53
N PRO A 96 13.89 -24.49 -4.30
CA PRO A 96 13.58 -24.49 -5.74
C PRO A 96 12.11 -24.18 -6.06
N ARG A 97 11.25 -24.11 -5.03
CA ARG A 97 9.80 -24.02 -5.23
C ARG A 97 9.34 -22.62 -5.63
N TYR A 98 10.01 -21.58 -5.14
CA TYR A 98 9.68 -20.19 -5.43
C TYR A 98 10.93 -19.37 -5.78
N PRO A 99 10.84 -18.40 -6.69
CA PRO A 99 11.98 -17.58 -7.09
C PRO A 99 12.43 -16.63 -5.98
N ARG A 100 13.72 -16.29 -5.94
CA ARG A 100 14.26 -15.22 -5.10
C ARG A 100 13.93 -13.86 -5.76
N LEU A 101 13.34 -12.94 -5.01
CA LEU A 101 12.98 -11.61 -5.52
C LEU A 101 13.92 -10.51 -5.03
N ALA A 102 14.73 -10.78 -4.00
CA ALA A 102 15.71 -9.82 -3.50
C ALA A 102 16.65 -9.35 -4.64
N PRO A 103 16.84 -8.03 -4.80
CA PRO A 103 17.69 -7.49 -5.85
C PRO A 103 19.16 -7.87 -5.63
N LYS A 104 19.89 -8.06 -6.73
CA LYS A 104 21.32 -8.40 -6.70
C LYS A 104 22.20 -7.21 -6.31
N HIS A 105 21.76 -6.00 -6.64
CA HIS A 105 22.49 -4.76 -6.41
C HIS A 105 21.83 -3.99 -5.25
N PRO A 106 22.57 -3.72 -4.16
CA PRO A 106 22.01 -3.01 -3.00
C PRO A 106 21.47 -1.62 -3.34
N GLU A 107 22.07 -0.93 -4.32
CA GLU A 107 21.63 0.40 -4.77
C GLU A 107 20.18 0.42 -5.28
N ALA A 108 19.70 -0.72 -5.81
CA ALA A 108 18.34 -0.83 -6.32
C ALA A 108 17.27 -0.64 -5.23
N ASN A 109 17.62 -0.89 -3.95
CA ASN A 109 16.68 -0.73 -2.83
C ASN A 109 16.47 0.75 -2.44
N THR A 110 17.43 1.62 -2.73
CA THR A 110 17.39 3.03 -2.32
C THR A 110 17.12 3.98 -3.47
N ALA A 111 17.31 3.52 -4.72
CA ALA A 111 17.00 4.29 -5.91
C ALA A 111 15.53 4.74 -5.91
N GLY A 112 15.29 6.05 -5.81
CA GLY A 112 13.97 6.65 -5.91
C GLY A 112 13.11 6.64 -4.63
N ILE A 113 13.68 6.29 -3.46
CA ILE A 113 12.95 6.21 -2.19
C ILE A 113 12.30 7.54 -1.77
N ASP A 114 12.84 8.67 -2.21
CA ASP A 114 12.36 10.03 -1.88
C ASP A 114 11.38 10.62 -2.91
N ILE A 115 11.19 9.95 -4.06
CA ILE A 115 10.35 10.45 -5.16
C ILE A 115 8.90 10.60 -4.70
N PHE A 116 8.36 9.59 -4.00
CA PHE A 116 6.99 9.63 -3.49
C PHE A 116 6.77 10.81 -2.55
N ALA A 117 7.66 10.99 -1.57
CA ALA A 117 7.56 12.09 -0.61
C ALA A 117 7.63 13.46 -1.30
N LYS A 118 8.53 13.64 -2.26
CA LYS A 118 8.66 14.87 -3.05
C LYS A 118 7.41 15.14 -3.90
N PHE A 119 6.88 14.10 -4.55
CA PHE A 119 5.67 14.21 -5.36
C PHE A 119 4.43 14.52 -4.52
N SER A 120 4.25 13.82 -3.40
CA SER A 120 3.17 14.12 -2.44
C SER A 120 3.25 15.55 -1.94
N ALA A 121 4.46 16.03 -1.59
CA ALA A 121 4.65 17.42 -1.19
C ALA A 121 4.30 18.40 -2.32
N TYR A 122 4.67 18.10 -3.56
CA TYR A 122 4.36 18.94 -4.72
C TYR A 122 2.85 19.06 -4.97
N ILE A 123 2.12 17.94 -5.00
CA ILE A 123 0.68 17.92 -5.28
C ILE A 123 -0.14 18.50 -4.11
N LYS A 124 0.26 18.26 -2.86
CA LYS A 124 -0.39 18.85 -1.67
C LYS A 124 -0.14 20.34 -1.52
N ASN A 125 0.93 20.87 -2.13
CA ASN A 125 1.24 22.29 -2.07
C ASN A 125 0.27 23.05 -2.99
N SER A 126 -0.94 23.28 -2.50
CA SER A 126 -1.92 24.18 -3.09
C SER A 126 -1.36 25.59 -3.06
N ARG A 127 -0.55 25.96 -4.06
CA ARG A 127 -0.28 27.37 -4.31
C ARG A 127 -1.61 28.03 -4.63
N LYS A 128 -2.20 28.69 -3.62
CA LYS A 128 -2.94 29.92 -3.88
C LYS A 128 -1.93 30.82 -4.58
N ASP A 129 -1.97 30.83 -5.90
CA ASP A 129 -1.34 31.88 -6.69
C ASP A 129 -2.04 33.18 -6.31
N THR A 130 -1.61 33.80 -5.21
CA THR A 130 -1.53 35.26 -5.17
C THR A 130 -0.49 35.61 -6.21
N THR A 131 -0.92 35.72 -7.46
CA THR A 131 -0.31 36.62 -8.43
C THR A 131 -0.28 37.99 -7.79
N ASP A 132 0.79 38.28 -7.06
CA ASP A 132 1.21 39.66 -6.82
C ASP A 132 1.76 40.15 -8.15
N GLY A 133 0.81 40.48 -9.03
CA GLY A 133 1.06 41.12 -10.29
C GLY A 133 1.78 42.42 -9.95
N LYS A 134 3.07 42.45 -10.29
CA LYS A 134 3.90 43.64 -10.43
C LYS A 134 3.05 44.73 -11.11
N LYS A 135 2.35 45.56 -10.34
CA LYS A 135 1.70 46.76 -10.85
C LYS A 135 2.82 47.75 -11.12
N GLY A 136 3.30 47.72 -12.36
CA GLY A 136 3.76 48.94 -12.99
C GLY A 136 2.60 49.93 -12.95
N HIS A 137 2.80 51.04 -12.25
CA HIS A 137 2.03 52.24 -12.46
C HIS A 137 2.98 53.43 -12.37
N SER A 138 3.15 54.02 -13.55
CA SER A 138 3.55 55.39 -13.89
C SER A 138 4.80 56.01 -13.27
#